data_AF-A0A0T6BFC2-F1
#
_entry.id   AF-A0A0T6BFC2-F1
#
_cell.length_a   1.000
_cell.length_b   1.000
_cell.length_c   1.000
_cell.angle_alpha   90.00
_cell.angle_beta   90.00
_cell.angle_gamma   90.00
#
_symmetry.space_group_name_H-M   'P 1'
#
loop_
_entity.id
_entity.type
_entity.pdbx_description
1 polymer ?
#
loop_
_entity_poly.entity_id
_entity_poly.type
_entity_poly.pdbx_seq_one_letter_code
_entity_poly.pdbx_strand_id
1 'polypeptide(L)'
;MCFASTRCATVEPGKTWDLTPFCGRSTCVVSEDKPPRLLELVEDCGPLPLANPKCKLDEAKTNKTAPFPDCCPIFACEAGAKLEYPEIPTAAPLPADSTSTGKPT
;
A
#
# COMPACT_ATOMS: atom_id res chain seq x y z
N MET A 1 -8.35 7.46 -16.52
CA MET A 1 -6.91 7.25 -16.26
C MET A 1 -6.61 7.69 -14.84
N CYS A 2 -5.72 7.01 -14.13
CA CYS A 2 -5.23 7.44 -12.81
C CYS A 2 -4.00 8.35 -12.99
N PHE A 3 -3.84 9.36 -12.13
CA PHE A 3 -2.65 10.22 -12.15
C PHE A 3 -1.57 9.61 -11.25
N ALA A 4 -0.40 9.29 -11.83
CA ALA A 4 0.76 8.76 -11.13
C ALA A 4 1.70 9.91 -10.76
N SER A 5 1.63 10.37 -9.51
CA SER A 5 2.39 11.54 -9.02
C SER A 5 3.90 11.34 -9.10
N THR A 6 4.41 10.14 -8.79
CA THR A 6 5.84 9.77 -8.87
C THR A 6 6.41 9.82 -10.28
N ARG A 7 5.54 9.79 -11.31
CA ARG A 7 5.93 9.81 -12.73
C ARG A 7 5.48 11.07 -13.46
N CYS A 8 4.71 11.96 -12.83
CA CYS A 8 4.07 13.10 -13.47
C CYS A 8 3.32 12.70 -14.77
N ALA A 9 2.59 11.58 -14.73
CA ALA A 9 1.96 10.97 -15.90
C ALA A 9 0.58 10.39 -15.57
N THR A 10 -0.19 10.05 -16.61
CA THR A 10 -1.47 9.33 -16.45
C THR A 10 -1.31 7.88 -16.87
N VAL A 11 -2.02 6.99 -16.17
CA VAL A 11 -1.93 5.54 -16.35
C VAL A 11 -3.33 4.96 -16.58
N GLU A 12 -3.45 4.04 -17.53
CA GLU A 12 -4.71 3.38 -17.87
C GLU A 12 -5.17 2.40 -16.78
N PRO A 13 -6.48 2.16 -16.61
CA PRO A 13 -6.99 1.12 -15.72
C PRO A 13 -6.38 -0.25 -16.01
N GLY A 14 -6.08 -1.01 -14.95
CA GLY A 14 -5.42 -2.32 -15.01
C GLY A 14 -3.90 -2.27 -15.21
N LYS A 15 -3.31 -1.08 -15.37
CA LYS A 15 -1.85 -0.92 -15.45
C LYS A 15 -1.26 -0.57 -14.10
N THR A 16 0.00 -0.96 -13.95
CA THR A 16 0.78 -0.87 -12.72
C THR A 16 2.05 -0.08 -12.96
N TRP A 17 2.52 0.65 -11.95
CA TRP A 17 3.76 1.40 -11.97
C TRP A 17 4.50 1.31 -10.65
N ASP A 18 5.82 1.48 -10.75
CA ASP A 18 6.73 1.55 -9.62
C ASP A 18 6.68 2.95 -8.97
N LEU A 19 6.82 3.01 -7.64
CA LEU A 19 6.74 4.22 -6.83
C LEU A 19 8.10 4.82 -6.44
N THR A 20 9.20 4.37 -7.04
CA THR A 20 10.56 4.92 -6.83
C THR A 20 10.50 6.46 -6.81
N PRO A 21 11.08 7.11 -5.77
CA PRO A 21 12.05 6.55 -4.80
C PRO A 21 11.45 5.82 -3.59
N PHE A 22 10.12 5.63 -3.53
CA PHE A 22 9.48 4.85 -2.47
C PHE A 22 9.47 3.36 -2.82
N CYS A 23 9.64 2.49 -1.82
CA CYS A 23 9.54 1.04 -2.02
C CYS A 23 8.07 0.60 -2.04
N GLY A 24 7.49 0.62 -3.22
CA GLY A 24 6.10 0.26 -3.43
C GLY A 24 5.72 0.26 -4.89
N ARG A 25 4.47 -0.14 -5.14
CA ARG A 25 3.89 -0.27 -6.46
C ARG A 25 2.45 0.18 -6.42
N SER A 26 2.04 0.91 -7.45
CA SER A 26 0.66 1.35 -7.61
C SER A 26 0.00 0.69 -8.81
N THR A 27 -1.29 0.43 -8.70
CA THR A 27 -2.13 -0.07 -9.79
C THR A 27 -3.35 0.83 -9.97
N CYS A 28 -3.67 1.21 -11.20
CA CYS A 28 -4.88 1.97 -11.49
C CYS A 28 -6.06 1.00 -11.54
N VAL A 29 -6.96 1.06 -10.57
CA VAL A 29 -8.13 0.18 -10.48
C VAL A 29 -9.43 0.97 -10.63
N VAL A 30 -10.48 0.28 -11.07
CA VAL A 30 -11.84 0.81 -11.11
C VAL A 30 -12.56 0.27 -9.88
N SER A 31 -13.16 1.14 -9.07
CA SER A 31 -13.92 0.74 -7.90
C SER A 31 -15.24 0.07 -8.28
N GLU A 32 -15.76 -0.75 -7.38
CA GLU A 32 -17.08 -1.38 -7.50
C GLU A 32 -18.23 -0.42 -7.10
N ASP A 33 -17.91 0.84 -6.77
CA ASP A 33 -18.89 1.86 -6.42
C ASP A 33 -19.85 2.15 -7.58
N LYS A 34 -21.03 2.70 -7.26
CA LYS A 34 -22.01 3.17 -8.25
C LYS A 34 -22.27 4.66 -8.04
N PRO A 35 -21.77 5.56 -8.90
CA PRO A 35 -20.98 5.30 -10.12
C PRO A 35 -19.53 4.87 -9.83
N PRO A 36 -18.87 4.14 -10.77
CA PRO A 36 -17.51 3.67 -10.57
C PRO A 36 -16.52 4.84 -10.50
N ARG A 37 -15.52 4.70 -9.64
CA ARG A 37 -14.43 5.68 -9.48
C ARG A 37 -13.10 5.04 -9.88
N LEU A 38 -12.14 5.87 -10.28
CA LEU A 38 -10.77 5.42 -10.47
C LEU A 38 -10.02 5.57 -9.15
N LEU A 39 -9.34 4.51 -8.74
CA LEU A 39 -8.53 4.47 -7.52
C LEU A 39 -7.11 4.08 -7.90
N GLU A 40 -6.14 4.71 -7.23
CA GLU A 40 -4.77 4.22 -7.20
C GLU A 40 -4.65 3.24 -6.02
N LEU A 41 -4.54 1.95 -6.32
CA LEU A 41 -4.27 0.93 -5.30
C LEU A 41 -2.76 0.88 -5.07
N VAL A 42 -2.33 1.29 -3.88
CA VAL A 42 -0.93 1.31 -3.45
C VAL A 42 -0.63 0.03 -2.66
N GLU A 43 0.43 -0.68 -3.06
CA GLU A 43 1.04 -1.77 -2.32
C GLU A 43 2.45 -1.34 -1.91
N ASP A 44 2.73 -1.33 -0.61
CA ASP A 44 4.04 -1.02 -0.05
C ASP A 44 4.48 -2.11 0.95
N CYS A 45 5.58 -1.88 1.66
CA CYS A 45 6.13 -2.84 2.61
C CYS A 45 5.30 -3.00 3.90
N GLY A 46 4.20 -2.27 4.05
CA GLY A 46 3.39 -2.27 5.25
C GLY A 46 4.03 -1.53 6.44
N PRO A 47 3.39 -1.60 7.62
CA PRO A 47 3.89 -0.94 8.81
C PRO A 47 5.23 -1.54 9.24
N LEU A 48 6.13 -0.68 9.73
CA LEU A 48 7.34 -1.15 10.38
C LEU A 48 7.00 -1.83 11.72
N PRO A 49 7.76 -2.85 12.12
CA PRO A 49 7.56 -3.49 13.41
C PRO A 49 7.87 -2.52 14.55
N LEU A 50 7.25 -2.77 15.70
CA LEU A 50 7.55 -2.10 16.96
C LEU A 50 9.03 -2.28 17.32
N ALA A 51 9.63 -1.24 17.91
CA ALA A 51 11.03 -1.24 18.27
C ALA A 51 11.34 -2.40 19.24
N ASN A 52 12.19 -3.33 18.80
CA ASN A 52 12.62 -4.47 19.59
C ASN A 52 14.15 -4.53 19.59
N PRO A 53 14.85 -4.40 20.73
CA PRO A 53 16.31 -4.42 20.77
C PRO A 53 16.92 -5.76 20.29
N LYS A 54 16.13 -6.84 20.30
CA LYS A 54 16.53 -8.18 19.85
C LYS A 54 16.29 -8.43 18.36
N CYS A 55 15.69 -7.49 17.65
CA CYS A 55 15.47 -7.56 16.21
C CYS A 55 16.01 -6.30 15.54
N LYS A 56 16.95 -6.45 14.62
CA LYS A 56 17.59 -5.33 13.92
C LYS A 56 17.38 -5.46 12.42
N LEU A 57 17.38 -4.32 11.73
CA LEU A 57 17.40 -4.30 10.27
C LEU A 57 18.67 -5.02 9.79
N ASP A 58 18.50 -6.01 8.93
CA ASP A 58 19.59 -6.69 8.25
C ASP A 58 20.00 -5.86 7.04
N GLU A 59 20.93 -4.93 7.22
CA GLU A 59 21.42 -4.03 6.16
C GLU A 59 22.13 -4.78 5.03
N ALA A 60 22.67 -5.97 5.30
CA ALA A 60 23.32 -6.78 4.27
C ALA A 60 22.30 -7.46 3.34
N LYS A 61 21.12 -7.79 3.86
CA LYS A 61 20.03 -8.39 3.06
C LYS A 61 19.04 -7.37 2.50
N THR A 62 18.92 -6.20 3.13
CA THR A 62 17.97 -5.17 2.71
C THR A 62 18.57 -4.34 1.57
N ASN A 63 18.06 -4.50 0.35
CA ASN A 63 18.46 -3.68 -0.79
C ASN A 63 17.42 -2.59 -1.11
N LYS A 64 17.57 -1.41 -0.49
CA LYS A 64 16.60 -0.30 -0.63
C LYS A 64 16.43 0.24 -2.06
N THR A 65 17.31 -0.09 -3.00
CA THR A 65 17.24 0.37 -4.40
C THR A 65 16.69 -0.70 -5.35
N ALA A 66 16.37 -1.89 -4.84
CA ALA A 66 15.73 -2.93 -5.63
C ALA A 66 14.28 -2.53 -6.01
N PRO A 67 13.70 -3.13 -7.06
CA PRO A 67 12.28 -2.99 -7.34
C PRO A 67 11.42 -3.60 -6.22
N PHE A 68 10.22 -3.06 -5.99
CA PHE A 68 9.26 -3.68 -5.07
C PHE A 68 8.86 -5.08 -5.57
N PRO A 69 8.77 -6.12 -4.70
CA PRO A 69 8.83 -6.06 -3.23
C PRO A 69 10.24 -6.23 -2.62
N ASP A 70 11.27 -6.39 -3.43
CA ASP A 70 12.62 -6.75 -2.97
C ASP A 70 13.35 -5.61 -2.25
N CYS A 71 12.85 -4.37 -2.34
CA CYS A 71 13.34 -3.25 -1.55
C CYS A 71 12.82 -3.19 -0.12
N CYS A 72 11.91 -4.10 0.28
CA CYS A 72 11.33 -4.07 1.61
C CYS A 72 12.36 -4.43 2.70
N PRO A 73 12.23 -3.83 3.90
CA PRO A 73 13.17 -4.06 4.99
C PRO A 73 13.12 -5.50 5.49
N ILE A 74 14.28 -6.14 5.58
CA ILE A 74 14.44 -7.48 6.15
C ILE A 74 15.04 -7.33 7.53
N PHE A 75 14.40 -7.90 8.54
CA PHE A 75 14.88 -7.87 9.92
C PHE A 75 15.47 -9.21 10.33
N ALA A 76 16.60 -9.17 11.02
CA ALA A 76 17.21 -10.31 11.69
C ALA A 76 16.95 -10.22 13.20
N CYS A 77 16.39 -11.28 13.76
CA CYS A 77 16.09 -11.40 15.18
C CYS A 77 16.98 -12.44 15.85
N GLU A 78 17.34 -12.20 17.12
CA GLU A 78 17.95 -13.22 17.98
C GLU A 78 17.00 -14.42 18.16
N ALA A 79 17.55 -15.58 18.51
CA ALA A 79 16.79 -16.81 18.67
C ALA A 79 15.64 -16.62 19.69
N GLY A 80 14.41 -16.92 19.26
CA GLY A 80 13.20 -16.81 20.08
C GLY A 80 12.59 -15.39 20.14
N ALA A 81 13.26 -14.37 19.60
CA ALA A 81 12.66 -13.04 19.45
C ALA A 81 11.74 -13.00 18.22
N LYS A 82 10.61 -12.29 18.35
CA LYS A 82 9.64 -12.08 17.27
C LYS A 82 9.43 -10.58 17.05
N LEU A 83 9.14 -10.22 15.81
CA LEU A 83 8.63 -8.90 15.48
C LEU A 83 7.16 -8.80 15.86
N GLU A 84 6.81 -7.72 16.52
CA GLU A 84 5.43 -7.31 16.75
C GLU A 84 5.16 -6.09 15.89
N TYR A 85 3.97 -6.00 15.30
CA TYR A 85 3.58 -4.89 14.44
C TYR A 85 2.49 -4.07 15.12
N PRO A 86 2.46 -2.74 14.90
CA PRO A 86 1.39 -1.91 15.43
C PRO A 86 0.05 -2.38 14.87
N GLU A 87 -0.98 -2.38 15.72
CA GLU A 87 -2.34 -2.63 15.29
C GLU A 87 -2.80 -1.49 14.38
N ILE A 88 -3.14 -1.82 13.13
CA ILE A 88 -3.68 -0.82 12.21
C ILE A 88 -5.17 -0.65 12.54
N PRO A 89 -5.63 0.58 12.86
CA PRO A 89 -7.06 0.83 12.99
C PRO A 89 -7.72 0.43 11.66
N THR A 90 -8.52 -0.63 11.69
CA THR A 90 -9.33 -0.98 10.53
C THR A 90 -10.32 0.15 10.33
N ALA A 91 -10.27 0.83 9.19
CA ALA A 91 -11.29 1.81 8.83
C ALA A 91 -12.66 1.11 8.96
N ALA A 92 -13.58 1.73 9.71
CA ALA A 92 -14.90 1.15 9.92
C ALA A 92 -15.49 0.71 8.57
N PRO A 93 -16.09 -0.49 8.47
CA PRO A 93 -16.70 -0.92 7.22
C PRO A 93 -17.65 0.16 6.72
N LEU A 94 -17.49 0.54 5.45
CA LEU A 94 -18.38 1.49 4.80
C LEU A 94 -19.81 0.98 5.02
N PRO A 95 -20.74 1.81 5.54
CA PRO A 95 -22.11 1.36 5.73
C PRO A 95 -22.66 0.92 4.38
N ALA A 96 -23.11 -0.33 4.34
CA ALA A 96 -23.91 -0.82 3.22
C ALA A 96 -25.16 0.05 3.10
N ASP A 97 -25.51 0.38 1.87
CA ASP A 97 -26.69 1.16 1.47
C ASP A 97 -26.58 2.69 1.63
N SER A 98 -26.19 3.33 0.52
CA SER A 98 -26.78 4.60 0.12
C SER A 98 -27.31 4.44 -1.30
N THR A 99 -28.34 3.60 -1.42
CA THR A 99 -29.23 3.58 -2.58
C THR A 99 -29.80 4.97 -2.80
N SER A 100 -29.56 5.50 -4.01
CA SER A 100 -30.42 6.40 -4.78
C SER A 100 -31.77 6.71 -4.12
N THR A 101 -32.02 7.98 -3.81
CA THR A 101 -33.37 8.52 -3.96
C THR A 101 -33.27 9.81 -4.73
N GLY A 102 -33.55 9.72 -6.04
CA GLY A 102 -33.91 10.89 -6.82
C GLY A 102 -35.15 11.55 -6.21
N LYS A 103 -35.22 12.88 -6.34
CA LYS A 103 -36.49 13.61 -6.24
C LYS A 103 -36.59 14.54 -7.45
N PRO A 104 -37.56 14.35 -8.35
CA PRO A 104 -37.89 15.33 -9.37
C PRO A 104 -38.73 16.44 -8.72
N THR A 105 -38.48 17.70 -9.08
CA THR A 105 -39.45 18.76 -9.44
C THR A 105 -38.65 19.99 -9.85
#